data_AF-A0A2S8PWW1-F1
#
_entry.id   AF-A0A2S8PWW1-F1
#
_cell.length_a   1.000
_cell.length_b   1.000
_cell.length_c   1.000
_cell.angle_alpha   90.00
_cell.angle_beta   90.00
_cell.angle_gamma   90.00
#
_symmetry.space_group_name_H-M   'P 1'
#
loop_
_entity.id
_entity.type
_entity.pdbx_description
1 polymer ?
#
loop_
_entity_poly.entity_id
_entity_poly.type
_entity_poly.pdbx_seq_one_letter_code
_entity_poly.pdbx_strand_id
1 'polypeptide(L)'
;MAVNNIRGLSSKLIGKNINLNSYKGDITFINSPNTTDKSVDYEIDSSMWGDSYYSPYGQSAELSSSDNLNINSGYNLKLKDVIFSKNKHINLTANNDISISDNILNSTCTEECNHFSINGKIKYFLSPERSMKSTDSINIASGGNITLKGLTLSTDGDIFLNSIKDISLIPKNKIGNSYTYNTRLINHEGRPSDVEYSPTGFAAEDFGTRIFTKNGIISSGGNIFGNTVQINTKNNLLIRSGNNIKLAASDYENRTGSNATNKFETTENISISNIHTSGNLTLLANNVISMVASKLSTGGDMNLSAGGSIGFEAANAHTKNFHISESGGFYETISDLSKITPRTVELNSSKNLSILTEGNILFQATKLMAKGAMNIAAKGGYLYAQAQEDISHYTTKSSSRRARSRMFFSQK
;
A
#
# COMPACT_ATOMS: atom_id res chain seq x y z
N MET A 1 -25.30 -20.06 10.19
CA MET A 1 -24.69 -21.20 9.48
C MET A 1 -25.41 -21.38 8.17
N ALA A 2 -24.69 -21.60 7.06
CA ALA A 2 -25.28 -21.85 5.75
C ALA A 2 -24.55 -23.02 5.06
N VAL A 3 -25.29 -23.83 4.29
CA VAL A 3 -24.68 -24.85 3.43
C VAL A 3 -23.96 -24.19 2.24
N ASN A 4 -24.54 -23.10 1.75
CA ASN A 4 -24.13 -22.33 0.58
C ASN A 4 -23.55 -20.97 0.99
N ASN A 5 -23.53 -20.01 0.08
CA ASN A 5 -22.88 -18.71 0.25
C ASN A 5 -23.50 -17.85 1.37
N ILE A 6 -22.65 -17.13 2.11
CA ILE A 6 -23.06 -16.03 2.99
C ILE A 6 -22.56 -14.72 2.38
N ARG A 7 -23.48 -13.78 2.16
CA ARG A 7 -23.16 -12.46 1.59
C ARG A 7 -23.69 -11.36 2.50
N GLY A 8 -22.79 -10.47 2.94
CA GLY A 8 -23.13 -9.22 3.61
C GLY A 8 -22.73 -8.03 2.74
N LEU A 9 -23.72 -7.24 2.32
CA LEU A 9 -23.51 -5.98 1.62
C LEU A 9 -23.75 -4.85 2.61
N SER A 10 -22.73 -4.01 2.87
CA SER A 10 -22.83 -2.88 3.81
C SER A 10 -23.45 -3.27 5.16
N SER A 11 -23.21 -4.51 5.61
CA SER A 11 -23.89 -5.11 6.76
C SER A 11 -23.08 -4.91 8.04
N LYS A 12 -23.77 -4.72 9.16
CA LYS A 12 -23.17 -4.59 10.49
C LYS A 12 -23.51 -5.80 11.36
N LEU A 13 -22.48 -6.53 11.78
CA LEU A 13 -22.61 -7.64 12.74
C LEU A 13 -21.91 -7.26 14.04
N ILE A 14 -22.69 -7.20 15.13
CA ILE A 14 -22.18 -6.90 16.47
C ILE A 14 -22.60 -8.02 17.43
N GLY A 15 -21.68 -8.48 18.26
CA GLY A 15 -21.96 -9.48 19.28
C GLY A 15 -20.81 -9.66 20.24
N LYS A 16 -20.97 -10.55 21.24
CA LYS A 16 -19.85 -10.96 22.09
C LYS A 16 -18.96 -11.97 21.35
N ASN A 17 -19.59 -13.04 20.89
CA ASN A 17 -18.97 -14.10 20.08
C ASN A 17 -19.74 -14.22 18.77
N ILE A 18 -19.05 -14.04 17.65
CA ILE A 18 -19.62 -14.14 16.31
C ILE A 18 -19.01 -15.36 15.62
N ASN A 19 -19.85 -16.27 15.13
CA ASN A 19 -19.43 -17.45 14.37
C ASN A 19 -20.18 -17.48 13.03
N LEU A 20 -19.46 -17.27 11.93
CA LEU A 20 -20.00 -17.33 10.57
C LEU A 20 -19.41 -18.53 9.85
N ASN A 21 -20.25 -19.52 9.57
CA ASN A 21 -19.85 -20.78 8.93
C ASN A 21 -20.63 -20.99 7.64
N SER A 22 -19.92 -21.11 6.52
CA SER A 22 -20.40 -21.61 5.24
C SER A 22 -19.73 -22.95 4.98
N TYR A 23 -20.50 -24.03 4.72
CA TYR A 23 -19.91 -25.36 4.61
C TYR A 23 -19.27 -25.65 3.24
N LYS A 24 -19.90 -25.22 2.14
CA LYS A 24 -19.39 -25.41 0.76
C LYS A 24 -19.25 -24.12 -0.02
N GLY A 25 -19.89 -23.04 0.43
CA GLY A 25 -19.95 -21.78 -0.30
C GLY A 25 -18.93 -20.75 0.17
N ASP A 26 -18.91 -19.63 -0.52
CA ASP A 26 -18.11 -18.47 -0.16
C ASP A 26 -18.72 -17.69 1.01
N ILE A 27 -17.87 -16.98 1.75
CA ILE A 27 -18.29 -15.90 2.62
C ILE A 27 -17.76 -14.61 2.04
N THR A 28 -18.65 -13.66 1.79
CA THR A 28 -18.30 -12.36 1.21
C THR A 28 -18.91 -11.23 2.02
N PHE A 29 -18.06 -10.34 2.52
CA PHE A 29 -18.48 -9.04 3.05
C PHE A 29 -17.86 -7.95 2.22
N ILE A 30 -18.70 -7.10 1.66
CA ILE A 30 -18.27 -5.95 0.89
C ILE A 30 -19.01 -4.72 1.35
N ASN A 31 -18.32 -3.58 1.41
CA ASN A 31 -19.01 -2.31 1.40
C ASN A 31 -19.57 -2.07 -0.01
N SER A 32 -20.85 -1.71 -0.12
CA SER A 32 -21.35 -1.09 -1.35
C SER A 32 -20.82 0.34 -1.37
N PRO A 33 -20.12 0.79 -2.42
CA PRO A 33 -20.20 2.20 -2.74
C PRO A 33 -21.70 2.48 -2.93
N ASN A 34 -22.23 3.54 -2.32
CA ASN A 34 -23.55 4.01 -2.74
C ASN A 34 -23.48 4.16 -4.26
N THR A 35 -24.34 3.43 -4.96
CA THR A 35 -24.54 3.55 -6.39
C THR A 35 -25.07 4.94 -6.68
N THR A 36 -24.18 5.84 -7.06
CA THR A 36 -24.43 6.95 -8.00
C THR A 36 -23.12 7.14 -8.75
N ASP A 37 -22.73 6.20 -9.61
CA ASP A 37 -23.06 6.24 -11.04
C ASP A 37 -24.43 6.88 -11.37
N LYS A 38 -24.50 8.18 -11.16
CA LYS A 38 -25.19 9.15 -12.00
C LYS A 38 -24.37 10.42 -11.89
N SER A 39 -23.84 10.89 -13.01
CA SER A 39 -23.90 12.31 -13.33
C SER A 39 -25.34 12.75 -13.07
N VAL A 40 -25.63 13.18 -11.84
CA VAL A 40 -26.81 14.01 -11.64
C VAL A 40 -26.29 15.39 -11.88
N ASP A 41 -26.59 15.91 -13.08
CA ASP A 41 -26.71 17.34 -13.30
C ASP A 41 -27.80 17.83 -12.32
N TYR A 42 -27.45 17.99 -11.05
CA TYR A 42 -28.23 18.82 -10.15
C TYR A 42 -27.70 20.22 -10.40
N GLU A 43 -28.47 21.01 -11.14
CA GLU A 43 -28.48 22.46 -10.98
C GLU A 43 -28.60 22.74 -9.48
N ILE A 44 -27.47 23.12 -8.88
CA ILE A 44 -27.44 23.58 -7.50
C ILE A 44 -28.10 24.96 -7.52
N ASP A 45 -29.41 25.00 -7.26
CA ASP A 45 -30.05 26.23 -6.86
C ASP A 45 -29.42 26.69 -5.54
N SER A 46 -28.74 27.83 -5.62
CA SER A 46 -27.90 28.44 -4.57
C SER A 46 -28.67 28.93 -3.33
N SER A 47 -29.92 28.48 -3.13
CA SER A 47 -30.85 29.04 -2.14
C SER A 47 -31.05 28.21 -0.87
N MET A 48 -30.51 26.99 -0.76
CA MET A 48 -30.71 26.13 0.43
C MET A 48 -29.44 25.95 1.26
N TRP A 49 -29.07 27.01 1.99
CA TRP A 49 -28.11 26.93 3.08
C TRP A 49 -28.77 26.29 4.30
N GLY A 50 -28.58 24.99 4.45
CA GLY A 50 -28.83 24.26 5.69
C GLY A 50 -27.69 23.27 5.89
N ASP A 51 -26.99 23.39 7.03
CA ASP A 51 -25.83 22.59 7.43
C ASP A 51 -26.13 21.07 7.47
N SER A 52 -26.20 20.42 6.31
CA SER A 52 -26.23 18.95 6.21
C SER A 52 -24.82 18.43 5.99
N TYR A 53 -24.21 17.97 7.08
CA TYR A 53 -23.02 17.12 7.07
C TYR A 53 -23.34 15.80 6.34
N TYR A 54 -23.17 15.77 5.02
CA TYR A 54 -23.19 14.53 4.26
C TYR A 54 -21.81 13.88 4.31
N SER A 55 -21.71 12.81 5.10
CA SER A 55 -20.57 11.89 5.07
C SER A 55 -20.60 11.11 3.75
N PRO A 56 -19.61 11.23 2.85
CA PRO A 56 -19.52 10.40 1.65
C PRO A 56 -19.21 8.93 1.96
N TYR A 57 -19.02 8.57 3.23
CA TYR A 57 -18.93 7.19 3.67
C TYR A 57 -20.31 6.52 3.58
N GLY A 58 -20.57 5.84 2.46
CA GLY A 58 -21.62 4.82 2.39
C GLY A 58 -21.45 3.83 3.56
N GLN A 59 -22.59 3.33 4.09
CA GLN A 59 -22.61 2.45 5.26
C GLN A 59 -21.59 1.31 5.12
N SER A 60 -20.49 1.39 5.86
CA SER A 60 -19.42 0.40 5.75
C SER A 60 -19.86 -0.93 6.38
N ALA A 61 -19.50 -2.04 5.74
CA ALA A 61 -19.63 -3.34 6.38
C ALA A 61 -18.78 -3.35 7.66
N GLU A 62 -19.36 -3.74 8.79
CA GLU A 62 -18.70 -3.73 10.09
C GLU A 62 -18.84 -5.10 10.76
N LEU A 63 -17.72 -5.65 11.23
CA LEU A 63 -17.63 -6.88 12.01
C LEU A 63 -17.06 -6.56 13.38
N SER A 64 -17.90 -6.64 14.41
CA SER A 64 -17.60 -6.20 15.77
C SER A 64 -17.94 -7.27 16.79
N SER A 65 -16.95 -8.06 17.21
CA SER A 65 -17.10 -8.95 18.35
C SER A 65 -16.43 -8.32 19.57
N SER A 66 -17.00 -8.42 20.77
CA SER A 66 -16.29 -7.98 21.99
C SER A 66 -15.34 -9.05 22.54
N ASP A 67 -15.37 -10.26 21.97
CA ASP A 67 -14.52 -11.38 22.32
C ASP A 67 -14.03 -12.07 21.02
N ASN A 68 -14.71 -13.12 20.55
CA ASN A 68 -14.28 -13.90 19.39
C ASN A 68 -15.06 -13.56 18.10
N LEU A 69 -14.34 -13.31 17.02
CA LEU A 69 -14.85 -13.27 15.64
C LEU A 69 -14.28 -14.46 14.87
N ASN A 70 -15.10 -15.47 14.61
CA ASN A 70 -14.74 -16.66 13.84
C ASN A 70 -15.49 -16.66 12.51
N ILE A 71 -14.76 -16.71 11.40
CA ILE A 71 -15.31 -16.83 10.05
C ILE A 71 -14.67 -18.04 9.38
N ASN A 72 -15.50 -19.02 9.01
CA ASN A 72 -15.09 -20.23 8.32
C ASN A 72 -15.83 -20.36 6.99
N SER A 73 -15.10 -20.19 5.90
CA SER A 73 -15.60 -20.34 4.54
C SER A 73 -15.24 -21.70 3.95
N GLY A 74 -16.27 -22.44 3.52
CA GLY A 74 -16.13 -23.72 2.83
C GLY A 74 -15.43 -23.63 1.48
N TYR A 75 -15.34 -22.43 0.89
CA TYR A 75 -14.56 -22.17 -0.33
C TYR A 75 -13.72 -20.90 -0.18
N ASN A 76 -14.13 -19.72 -0.69
CA ASN A 76 -13.36 -18.48 -0.55
C ASN A 76 -13.90 -17.55 0.54
N LEU A 77 -13.01 -16.78 1.16
CA LEU A 77 -13.38 -15.66 2.03
C LEU A 77 -12.94 -14.34 1.39
N LYS A 78 -13.91 -13.46 1.12
CA LYS A 78 -13.64 -12.13 0.56
C LYS A 78 -14.15 -11.04 1.47
N LEU A 79 -13.24 -10.21 1.98
CA LEU A 79 -13.54 -9.07 2.84
C LEU A 79 -13.02 -7.81 2.15
N LYS A 80 -13.92 -7.03 1.57
CA LYS A 80 -13.56 -5.80 0.87
C LYS A 80 -14.17 -4.62 1.60
N ASP A 81 -13.32 -3.68 2.01
CA ASP A 81 -13.77 -2.46 2.66
C ASP A 81 -14.64 -2.81 3.89
N VAL A 82 -14.10 -3.66 4.78
CA VAL A 82 -14.75 -4.08 6.02
C VAL A 82 -14.06 -3.43 7.22
N ILE A 83 -14.84 -2.89 8.14
CA ILE A 83 -14.37 -2.34 9.42
C ILE A 83 -14.38 -3.44 10.47
N PHE A 84 -13.30 -3.57 11.23
CA PHE A 84 -13.21 -4.46 12.39
C PHE A 84 -13.15 -3.63 13.66
N SER A 85 -14.15 -3.78 14.53
CA SER A 85 -14.26 -3.01 15.77
C SER A 85 -14.21 -3.94 16.98
N LYS A 86 -13.46 -3.58 18.03
CA LYS A 86 -13.55 -4.18 19.39
C LYS A 86 -13.18 -5.67 19.58
N ASN A 87 -12.65 -6.36 18.56
CA ASN A 87 -12.35 -7.79 18.64
C ASN A 87 -11.22 -8.11 19.64
N LYS A 88 -11.34 -9.24 20.35
CA LYS A 88 -10.24 -9.80 21.17
C LYS A 88 -9.47 -10.88 20.42
N HIS A 89 -10.19 -11.74 19.71
CA HIS A 89 -9.65 -12.77 18.86
C HIS A 89 -10.33 -12.72 17.49
N ILE A 90 -9.54 -12.71 16.42
CA ILE A 90 -10.03 -12.80 15.05
C ILE A 90 -9.48 -14.07 14.42
N ASN A 91 -10.36 -14.98 14.00
CA ASN A 91 -10.02 -16.20 13.30
C ASN A 91 -10.73 -16.23 11.94
N LEU A 92 -9.95 -16.16 10.86
CA LEU A 92 -10.43 -16.19 9.49
C LEU A 92 -9.89 -17.45 8.80
N THR A 93 -10.78 -18.29 8.30
CA THR A 93 -10.42 -19.55 7.65
C THR A 93 -11.18 -19.73 6.33
N ALA A 94 -10.49 -20.28 5.33
CA ALA A 94 -11.09 -20.64 4.05
C ALA A 94 -10.41 -21.89 3.48
N ASN A 95 -11.19 -22.79 2.88
CA ASN A 95 -10.63 -24.00 2.24
C ASN A 95 -9.90 -23.69 0.92
N ASN A 96 -10.29 -22.64 0.22
CA ASN A 96 -9.58 -22.13 -0.95
C ASN A 96 -8.97 -20.75 -0.59
N ASP A 97 -9.35 -19.64 -1.23
CA ASP A 97 -8.60 -18.39 -1.09
C ASP A 97 -9.18 -17.43 -0.02
N ILE A 98 -8.30 -16.65 0.61
CA ILE A 98 -8.67 -15.48 1.43
C ILE A 98 -8.18 -14.21 0.76
N SER A 99 -9.09 -13.27 0.48
CA SER A 99 -8.76 -11.94 -0.03
C SER A 99 -9.33 -10.87 0.89
N ILE A 100 -8.45 -10.03 1.42
CA ILE A 100 -8.83 -8.87 2.24
C ILE A 100 -8.22 -7.63 1.62
N SER A 101 -9.07 -6.67 1.27
CA SER A 101 -8.63 -5.47 0.59
C SER A 101 -9.31 -4.23 1.16
N ASP A 102 -8.52 -3.20 1.40
CA ASP A 102 -9.01 -1.85 1.56
C ASP A 102 -8.77 -1.10 0.24
N ASN A 103 -9.85 -0.85 -0.50
CA ASN A 103 -9.82 0.05 -1.63
C ASN A 103 -10.08 1.46 -1.12
N ILE A 104 -9.11 2.33 -1.37
CA ILE A 104 -9.37 3.77 -1.38
C ILE A 104 -10.49 3.98 -2.41
N LEU A 105 -11.58 4.61 -1.98
CA LEU A 105 -12.54 5.18 -2.92
C LEU A 105 -11.74 6.11 -3.83
N ASN A 106 -11.56 5.71 -5.09
CA ASN A 106 -11.20 6.63 -6.15
C ASN A 106 -12.31 7.69 -6.16
N SER A 107 -12.08 8.83 -5.52
CA SER A 107 -12.66 10.06 -6.05
C SER A 107 -11.84 10.40 -7.29
N THR A 108 -12.06 9.66 -8.38
CA THR A 108 -11.79 10.23 -9.70
C THR A 108 -12.79 11.37 -9.84
N CYS A 109 -12.41 12.56 -9.36
CA CYS A 109 -13.03 13.78 -9.82
C CYS A 109 -12.60 13.92 -11.28
N THR A 110 -13.41 13.36 -12.18
CA THR A 110 -13.33 13.63 -13.61
C THR A 110 -13.94 15.02 -13.82
N GLU A 111 -13.06 16.02 -13.90
CA GLU A 111 -13.26 17.38 -14.45
C GLU A 111 -14.39 18.28 -13.91
N GLU A 112 -15.40 17.78 -13.18
CA GLU A 112 -16.58 18.53 -12.74
C GLU A 112 -16.93 18.33 -11.25
N CYS A 113 -15.94 18.09 -10.39
CA CYS A 113 -16.16 18.30 -8.97
C CYS A 113 -16.23 19.80 -8.72
N ASN A 114 -17.45 20.36 -8.77
CA ASN A 114 -17.72 21.72 -8.33
C ASN A 114 -17.04 21.95 -6.98
N HIS A 115 -16.20 22.97 -6.96
CA HIS A 115 -15.39 23.38 -5.83
C HIS A 115 -16.25 23.57 -4.57
N PHE A 116 -16.36 22.56 -3.72
CA PHE A 116 -16.84 22.75 -2.36
C PHE A 116 -15.70 23.37 -1.54
N SER A 117 -15.58 24.69 -1.65
CA SER A 117 -14.77 25.51 -0.76
C SER A 117 -15.53 25.69 0.54
N ILE A 118 -15.27 24.83 1.53
CA ILE A 118 -15.59 25.15 2.92
C ILE A 118 -14.38 25.94 3.43
N ASN A 119 -14.49 27.27 3.49
CA ASN A 119 -13.46 28.16 4.05
C ASN A 119 -12.03 27.93 3.49
N GLY A 120 -11.89 27.75 2.17
CA GLY A 120 -10.57 27.65 1.53
C GLY A 120 -9.81 26.33 1.75
N LYS A 121 -10.46 25.28 2.29
CA LYS A 121 -9.86 23.94 2.44
C LYS A 121 -10.71 22.88 1.74
N ILE A 122 -10.29 22.46 0.55
CA ILE A 122 -10.78 21.22 -0.05
C ILE A 122 -10.10 20.08 0.73
N LYS A 123 -10.81 19.50 1.70
CA LYS A 123 -10.38 18.24 2.31
C LYS A 123 -10.71 17.13 1.33
N TYR A 124 -9.70 16.56 0.67
CA TYR A 124 -9.82 15.18 0.20
C TYR A 124 -10.18 14.33 1.43
N PHE A 125 -11.38 13.75 1.42
CA PHE A 125 -11.80 12.85 2.48
C PHE A 125 -10.95 11.59 2.39
N LEU A 126 -9.85 11.58 3.13
CA LEU A 126 -9.03 10.41 3.39
C LEU A 126 -9.98 9.31 3.87
N SER A 127 -10.07 8.20 3.11
CA SER A 127 -10.73 7.02 3.66
C SER A 127 -9.95 6.62 4.91
N PRO A 128 -10.60 6.55 6.10
CA PRO A 128 -9.91 6.16 7.31
C PRO A 128 -9.25 4.81 7.08
N GLU A 129 -7.99 4.68 7.45
CA GLU A 129 -7.23 3.43 7.30
C GLU A 129 -8.04 2.28 7.88
N ARG A 130 -8.48 1.34 7.02
CA ARG A 130 -9.21 0.20 7.52
C ARG A 130 -8.21 -0.72 8.21
N SER A 131 -8.44 -0.86 9.51
CA SER A 131 -7.59 -1.66 10.38
C SER A 131 -8.37 -2.85 10.91
N MET A 132 -7.77 -4.03 10.79
CA MET A 132 -8.17 -5.22 11.50
C MET A 132 -7.50 -5.20 12.87
N LYS A 133 -8.23 -4.72 13.88
CA LYS A 133 -7.72 -4.59 15.26
C LYS A 133 -8.24 -5.71 16.15
N SER A 134 -7.34 -6.27 16.93
CA SER A 134 -7.61 -7.32 17.90
C SER A 134 -6.81 -7.08 19.18
N THR A 135 -7.33 -7.32 20.38
CA THR A 135 -6.54 -7.12 21.62
C THR A 135 -5.66 -8.31 22.01
N ASP A 136 -5.83 -9.48 21.39
CA ASP A 136 -5.04 -10.67 21.75
C ASP A 136 -4.48 -11.39 20.52
N SER A 137 -5.31 -11.78 19.55
CA SER A 137 -4.80 -12.51 18.39
C SER A 137 -5.52 -12.25 17.07
N ILE A 138 -4.78 -12.40 15.98
CA ILE A 138 -5.32 -12.49 14.61
C ILE A 138 -4.74 -13.73 13.94
N ASN A 139 -5.59 -14.65 13.55
CA ASN A 139 -5.24 -15.86 12.80
C ASN A 139 -5.96 -15.86 11.46
N ILE A 140 -5.21 -15.98 10.37
CA ILE A 140 -5.72 -16.07 9.00
C ILE A 140 -5.13 -17.31 8.35
N ALA A 141 -5.96 -18.30 8.06
CA ALA A 141 -5.53 -19.57 7.49
C ALA A 141 -6.30 -19.92 6.20
N SER A 142 -5.57 -20.27 5.16
CA SER A 142 -6.10 -20.51 3.82
C SER A 142 -5.57 -21.84 3.25
N GLY A 143 -6.48 -22.67 2.74
CA GLY A 143 -6.10 -23.87 1.97
C GLY A 143 -5.62 -23.55 0.54
N GLY A 144 -5.91 -22.34 0.06
CA GLY A 144 -5.40 -21.76 -1.18
C GLY A 144 -4.38 -20.67 -0.88
N ASN A 145 -4.62 -19.46 -1.38
CA ASN A 145 -3.78 -18.28 -1.24
C ASN A 145 -4.32 -17.32 -0.17
N ILE A 146 -3.46 -16.45 0.35
CA ILE A 146 -3.87 -15.26 1.12
C ILE A 146 -3.42 -14.01 0.35
N THR A 147 -4.33 -13.08 0.11
CA THR A 147 -4.03 -11.75 -0.43
C THR A 147 -4.51 -10.67 0.52
N LEU A 148 -3.57 -9.87 1.03
CA LEU A 148 -3.83 -8.69 1.85
C LEU A 148 -3.40 -7.44 1.06
N LYS A 149 -4.34 -6.52 0.84
CA LYS A 149 -4.13 -5.34 0.00
C LYS A 149 -4.34 -4.06 0.79
N GLY A 150 -3.23 -3.37 1.08
CA GLY A 150 -3.15 -2.11 1.84
C GLY A 150 -3.91 -2.11 3.15
N LEU A 151 -3.97 -3.27 3.82
CA LEU A 151 -4.67 -3.45 5.08
C LEU A 151 -3.71 -3.17 6.24
N THR A 152 -4.22 -2.63 7.35
CA THR A 152 -3.48 -2.63 8.62
C THR A 152 -4.00 -3.74 9.54
N LEU A 153 -3.13 -4.65 9.95
CA LEU A 153 -3.43 -5.69 10.94
C LEU A 153 -2.71 -5.31 12.22
N SER A 154 -3.44 -5.18 13.33
CA SER A 154 -2.86 -4.73 14.59
C SER A 154 -3.40 -5.50 15.77
N THR A 155 -2.50 -6.02 16.60
CA THR A 155 -2.87 -6.67 17.84
C THR A 155 -1.79 -6.56 18.93
N ASP A 156 -2.22 -6.61 20.19
CA ASP A 156 -1.30 -6.60 21.34
C ASP A 156 -0.66 -7.97 21.61
N GLY A 157 -1.28 -9.06 21.15
CA GLY A 157 -0.67 -10.39 21.14
C GLY A 157 -0.20 -10.76 19.73
N ASP A 158 -0.54 -11.96 19.25
CA ASP A 158 0.17 -12.59 18.14
C ASP A 158 -0.62 -12.61 16.83
N ILE A 159 0.10 -12.53 15.70
CA ILE A 159 -0.45 -12.69 14.35
C ILE A 159 0.10 -13.95 13.70
N PHE A 160 -0.82 -14.78 13.18
CA PHE A 160 -0.52 -15.96 12.39
C PHE A 160 -1.17 -15.84 11.01
N LEU A 161 -0.36 -15.84 9.96
CA LEU A 161 -0.80 -15.93 8.57
C LEU A 161 -0.31 -17.26 8.01
N ASN A 162 -1.22 -18.15 7.61
CA ASN A 162 -0.86 -19.48 7.10
C ASN A 162 -1.58 -19.79 5.78
N SER A 163 -0.82 -20.08 4.73
CA SER A 163 -1.33 -20.41 3.40
C SER A 163 -0.70 -21.70 2.91
N ILE A 164 -1.49 -22.62 2.34
CA ILE A 164 -0.91 -23.81 1.68
C ILE A 164 -0.21 -23.41 0.37
N LYS A 165 -0.75 -22.41 -0.34
CA LYS A 165 -0.13 -21.84 -1.54
C LYS A 165 0.56 -20.53 -1.17
N ASP A 166 0.28 -19.44 -1.88
CA ASP A 166 1.02 -18.19 -1.76
C ASP A 166 0.44 -17.23 -0.71
N ILE A 167 1.27 -16.32 -0.21
CA ILE A 167 0.85 -15.13 0.54
C ILE A 167 1.31 -13.88 -0.23
N SER A 168 0.38 -12.99 -0.53
CA SER A 168 0.64 -11.70 -1.17
C SER A 168 0.25 -10.55 -0.25
N LEU A 169 1.23 -9.77 0.18
CA LEU A 169 1.09 -8.54 0.96
C LEU A 169 1.38 -7.38 0.01
N ILE A 170 0.34 -6.83 -0.59
CA ILE A 170 0.46 -5.86 -1.68
C ILE A 170 -0.06 -4.49 -1.26
N PRO A 171 0.44 -3.41 -1.87
CA PRO A 171 -0.06 -2.09 -1.58
C PRO A 171 -1.47 -1.87 -2.15
N LYS A 172 -2.14 -0.84 -1.62
CA LYS A 172 -3.32 -0.21 -2.25
C LYS A 172 -3.01 0.16 -3.70
N ASN A 173 -4.07 0.26 -4.52
CA ASN A 173 -3.91 0.81 -5.86
C ASN A 173 -3.27 2.20 -5.75
N LYS A 174 -2.30 2.50 -6.64
CA LYS A 174 -1.71 3.83 -6.72
C LYS A 174 -2.84 4.85 -6.87
N ILE A 175 -2.92 5.79 -5.93
CA ILE A 175 -3.76 6.97 -6.13
C ILE A 175 -3.03 7.80 -7.17
N GLY A 176 -3.66 8.00 -8.32
CA GLY A 176 -3.13 8.92 -9.33
C GLY A 176 -2.99 10.31 -8.69
N ASN A 177 -1.77 10.83 -8.69
CA ASN A 177 -1.42 12.23 -8.54
C ASN A 177 -1.98 12.92 -7.27
N SER A 178 -1.18 13.00 -6.23
CA SER A 178 -1.36 14.02 -5.19
C SER A 178 -1.02 15.38 -5.79
N TYR A 179 -2.00 16.11 -6.33
CA TYR A 179 -1.80 17.43 -6.90
C TYR A 179 -1.75 18.49 -5.79
N THR A 180 -0.57 19.05 -5.53
CA THR A 180 -0.48 20.34 -4.81
C THR A 180 -0.93 21.44 -5.75
N TYR A 181 -2.14 21.97 -5.57
CA TYR A 181 -2.63 23.10 -6.37
C TYR A 181 -2.27 24.41 -5.68
N ASN A 182 -1.50 25.27 -6.34
CA ASN A 182 -1.58 26.71 -6.06
C ASN A 182 -2.62 27.29 -7.02
N THR A 183 -3.90 27.27 -6.63
CA THR A 183 -4.90 28.08 -7.35
C THR A 183 -4.83 29.50 -6.80
N ARG A 184 -4.70 30.50 -7.68
CA ARG A 184 -5.07 31.88 -7.34
C ARG A 184 -6.59 31.89 -7.21
N LEU A 185 -7.11 31.76 -6.00
CA LEU A 185 -8.52 32.05 -5.76
C LEU A 185 -8.65 33.58 -5.71
N ILE A 186 -9.50 34.13 -6.57
CA ILE A 186 -9.91 35.53 -6.46
C ILE A 186 -10.98 35.53 -5.37
N ASN A 187 -10.73 36.22 -4.25
CA ASN A 187 -11.77 36.39 -3.24
C ASN A 187 -12.91 37.27 -3.78
N HIS A 188 -14.07 37.34 -3.10
CA HIS A 188 -15.20 38.18 -3.50
C HIS A 188 -14.85 39.68 -3.69
N GLU A 189 -13.67 40.12 -3.24
CA GLU A 189 -13.14 41.49 -3.37
C GLU A 189 -12.15 41.66 -4.55
N GLY A 190 -11.98 40.67 -5.42
CA GLY A 190 -11.09 40.79 -6.57
C GLY A 190 -9.59 40.67 -6.26
N ARG A 191 -9.21 40.30 -5.03
CA ARG A 191 -7.82 40.13 -4.62
C ARG A 191 -7.38 38.66 -4.80
N PRO A 192 -6.19 38.43 -5.40
CA PRO A 192 -5.62 37.09 -5.45
C PRO A 192 -5.25 36.63 -4.04
N SER A 193 -5.83 35.51 -3.61
CA SER A 193 -5.41 34.75 -2.43
C SER A 193 -4.54 33.61 -2.92
N ASP A 194 -3.26 33.63 -2.51
CA ASP A 194 -2.37 32.48 -2.67
C ASP A 194 -2.76 31.45 -1.61
N VAL A 195 -3.61 30.48 -1.98
CA VAL A 195 -3.93 29.34 -1.12
C VAL A 195 -2.98 28.21 -1.49
N GLU A 196 -2.05 27.92 -0.60
CA GLU A 196 -1.20 26.74 -0.69
C GLU A 196 -2.05 25.50 -0.39
N TYR A 197 -2.57 24.84 -1.43
CA TYR A 197 -3.19 23.51 -1.24
C TYR A 197 -2.09 22.49 -1.14
N SER A 198 -1.73 22.12 0.09
CA SER A 198 -1.05 20.86 0.33
C SER A 198 -2.13 19.77 0.51
N PRO A 199 -2.36 18.87 -0.46
CA PRO A 199 -2.83 17.55 -0.06
C PRO A 199 -1.77 17.09 0.94
N THR A 200 -2.19 16.80 2.17
CA THR A 200 -1.35 16.04 3.09
C THR A 200 -0.97 14.77 2.33
N GLY A 201 0.22 14.80 1.73
CA GLY A 201 0.66 13.75 0.83
C GLY A 201 0.60 12.47 1.62
N PHE A 202 -0.08 11.47 1.07
CA PHE A 202 0.05 10.11 1.59
C PHE A 202 1.53 9.84 1.77
N ALA A 203 1.96 9.55 3.00
CA ALA A 203 3.32 9.10 3.17
C ALA A 203 3.45 7.82 2.33
N ALA A 204 4.60 7.61 1.71
CA ALA A 204 4.92 6.39 0.95
C ALA A 204 4.53 5.11 1.74
N GLU A 205 4.57 5.21 3.06
CA GLU A 205 4.31 4.19 4.07
C GLU A 205 2.82 3.82 4.20
N ASP A 206 1.89 4.65 3.73
CA ASP A 206 0.44 4.47 3.88
C ASP A 206 -0.18 3.58 2.80
N PHE A 207 0.60 3.20 1.79
CA PHE A 207 0.13 2.37 0.68
C PHE A 207 0.24 0.87 0.97
N GLY A 208 1.21 0.46 1.79
CA GLY A 208 1.55 -0.94 2.05
C GLY A 208 0.55 -1.68 2.92
N THR A 209 0.65 -3.01 2.92
CA THR A 209 0.08 -3.80 4.03
C THR A 209 0.94 -3.58 5.26
N ARG A 210 0.31 -3.26 6.40
CA ARG A 210 0.98 -2.97 7.66
C ARG A 210 0.59 -3.98 8.73
N ILE A 211 1.57 -4.48 9.48
CA ILE A 211 1.38 -5.52 10.50
C ILE A 211 2.04 -5.05 11.80
N PHE A 212 1.25 -4.91 12.87
CA PHE A 212 1.71 -4.55 14.21
C PHE A 212 1.31 -5.63 15.19
N THR A 213 2.28 -6.27 15.84
CA THR A 213 2.01 -7.43 16.70
C THR A 213 3.08 -7.61 17.78
N LYS A 214 2.82 -8.44 18.78
CA LYS A 214 3.83 -8.94 19.70
C LYS A 214 4.75 -9.94 18.99
N ASN A 215 4.23 -11.08 18.56
CA ASN A 215 4.94 -12.03 17.69
C ASN A 215 4.22 -12.23 16.37
N GLY A 216 4.99 -12.38 15.28
CA GLY A 216 4.44 -12.67 13.96
C GLY A 216 4.95 -14.00 13.42
N ILE A 217 4.03 -14.81 12.86
CA ILE A 217 4.38 -15.94 11.99
C ILE A 217 3.66 -15.76 10.65
N ILE A 218 4.44 -15.66 9.58
CA ILE A 218 3.94 -15.63 8.20
C ILE A 218 4.46 -16.87 7.49
N SER A 219 3.56 -17.77 7.13
CA SER A 219 3.86 -19.11 6.65
C SER A 219 3.13 -19.39 5.35
N SER A 220 3.88 -19.80 4.34
CA SER A 220 3.35 -20.21 3.03
C SER A 220 3.97 -21.53 2.61
N GLY A 221 3.17 -22.46 2.08
CA GLY A 221 3.68 -23.64 1.37
C GLY A 221 4.20 -23.32 -0.03
N GLY A 222 3.71 -22.23 -0.63
CA GLY A 222 4.24 -21.62 -1.86
C GLY A 222 5.18 -20.45 -1.56
N ASN A 223 4.94 -19.32 -2.23
CA ASN A 223 5.72 -18.10 -2.16
C ASN A 223 5.14 -17.06 -1.19
N ILE A 224 6.01 -16.21 -0.65
CA ILE A 224 5.62 -14.99 0.08
C ILE A 224 6.09 -13.77 -0.71
N PHE A 225 5.16 -12.95 -1.16
CA PHE A 225 5.42 -11.69 -1.85
C PHE A 225 5.00 -10.52 -0.97
N GLY A 226 5.95 -9.72 -0.51
CA GLY A 226 5.73 -8.47 0.22
C GLY A 226 6.18 -7.27 -0.60
N ASN A 227 5.24 -6.45 -1.03
CA ASN A 227 5.52 -5.21 -1.75
C ASN A 227 5.15 -4.02 -0.86
N THR A 228 6.15 -3.17 -0.58
CA THR A 228 5.97 -2.00 0.30
C THR A 228 5.41 -2.39 1.67
N VAL A 229 5.71 -3.59 2.17
CA VAL A 229 5.15 -4.07 3.44
C VAL A 229 5.81 -3.35 4.63
N GLN A 230 5.03 -3.04 5.66
CA GLN A 230 5.54 -2.53 6.93
C GLN A 230 5.21 -3.54 8.03
N ILE A 231 6.22 -4.16 8.66
CA ILE A 231 5.99 -5.15 9.71
C ILE A 231 6.75 -4.74 10.96
N ASN A 232 6.03 -4.47 12.04
CA ASN A 232 6.60 -4.09 13.33
C ASN A 232 6.18 -5.12 14.38
N THR A 233 7.15 -5.83 14.96
CA THR A 233 6.89 -6.78 16.04
C THR A 233 7.62 -6.39 17.33
N LYS A 234 6.96 -6.56 18.48
CA LYS A 234 7.57 -6.27 19.80
C LYS A 234 8.53 -7.38 20.25
N ASN A 235 8.33 -8.61 19.77
CA ASN A 235 9.14 -9.77 20.13
C ASN A 235 9.76 -10.38 18.88
N ASN A 236 9.26 -11.51 18.37
CA ASN A 236 9.91 -12.23 17.27
C ASN A 236 9.04 -12.25 16.02
N LEU A 237 9.71 -12.31 14.86
CA LEU A 237 9.08 -12.49 13.57
C LEU A 237 9.72 -13.67 12.83
N LEU A 238 8.87 -14.63 12.44
CA LEU A 238 9.23 -15.73 11.54
C LEU A 238 8.47 -15.56 10.22
N ILE A 239 9.21 -15.48 9.13
CA ILE A 239 8.67 -15.54 7.76
C ILE A 239 9.23 -16.81 7.12
N ARG A 240 8.37 -17.76 6.76
CA ARG A 240 8.79 -19.01 6.11
C ARG A 240 7.97 -19.33 4.87
N SER A 241 8.66 -19.69 3.81
CA SER A 241 8.09 -20.02 2.51
C SER A 241 8.60 -21.38 2.04
N GLY A 242 7.68 -22.23 1.56
CA GLY A 242 8.02 -23.49 0.91
C GLY A 242 8.67 -23.33 -0.46
N ASN A 243 8.73 -22.10 -1.00
CA ASN A 243 9.44 -21.75 -2.22
C ASN A 243 10.23 -20.44 -2.04
N ASN A 244 9.71 -19.30 -2.52
CA ASN A 244 10.43 -18.03 -2.52
C ASN A 244 9.87 -17.00 -1.54
N ILE A 245 10.76 -16.20 -0.94
CA ILE A 245 10.39 -14.94 -0.27
C ILE A 245 10.88 -13.79 -1.15
N LYS A 246 9.98 -12.86 -1.48
CA LYS A 246 10.32 -11.58 -2.10
C LYS A 246 9.83 -10.43 -1.25
N LEU A 247 10.74 -9.54 -0.87
CA LEU A 247 10.44 -8.25 -0.27
C LEU A 247 10.89 -7.16 -1.24
N ALA A 248 9.95 -6.41 -1.80
CA ALA A 248 10.26 -5.42 -2.80
C ALA A 248 9.65 -4.08 -2.45
N ALA A 249 10.30 -3.02 -2.90
CA ALA A 249 9.68 -1.72 -2.94
C ALA A 249 8.66 -1.61 -4.08
N SER A 250 7.79 -0.59 -4.01
CA SER A 250 6.89 -0.23 -5.10
C SER A 250 7.05 1.25 -5.43
N ASP A 251 7.02 1.56 -6.72
CA ASP A 251 7.09 2.95 -7.18
C ASP A 251 5.78 3.67 -6.88
N TYR A 252 5.88 4.94 -6.52
CA TYR A 252 4.75 5.85 -6.47
C TYR A 252 5.16 7.21 -7.01
N GLU A 253 4.21 7.91 -7.61
CA GLU A 253 4.44 9.21 -8.21
C GLU A 253 3.94 10.30 -7.27
N ASN A 254 4.79 11.29 -7.00
CA ASN A 254 4.38 12.53 -6.37
C ASN A 254 4.60 13.67 -7.35
N ARG A 255 3.56 14.47 -7.62
CA ARG A 255 3.64 15.59 -8.54
C ARG A 255 3.36 16.90 -7.79
N THR A 256 4.38 17.70 -7.61
CA THR A 256 4.30 19.05 -7.06
C THR A 256 4.36 20.07 -8.20
N GLY A 257 3.77 21.25 -8.06
CA GLY A 257 3.87 22.26 -9.11
C GLY A 257 2.79 23.32 -9.06
N SER A 258 2.82 24.24 -10.01
CA SER A 258 1.85 25.31 -10.13
C SER A 258 1.39 25.47 -11.57
N ASN A 259 0.08 25.34 -11.79
CA ASN A 259 -0.56 25.67 -13.06
C ASN A 259 -0.29 27.13 -13.47
N ALA A 260 -0.20 28.07 -12.50
CA ALA A 260 0.04 29.47 -12.80
C ALA A 260 1.41 29.72 -13.47
N THR A 261 2.38 28.86 -13.20
CA THR A 261 3.74 28.95 -13.79
C THR A 261 4.00 27.89 -14.85
N ASN A 262 3.04 26.98 -15.07
CA ASN A 262 3.20 25.76 -15.86
C ASN A 262 4.51 25.00 -15.57
N LYS A 263 4.93 25.00 -14.30
CA LYS A 263 6.10 24.26 -13.82
C LYS A 263 5.64 23.21 -12.85
N PHE A 264 6.02 21.96 -13.12
CA PHE A 264 5.72 20.81 -12.27
C PHE A 264 7.01 20.04 -12.01
N GLU A 265 7.15 19.51 -10.83
CA GLU A 265 8.15 18.51 -10.48
C GLU A 265 7.41 17.22 -10.19
N THR A 266 7.85 16.14 -10.83
CA THR A 266 7.34 14.80 -10.61
C THR A 266 8.46 13.95 -10.06
N THR A 267 8.32 13.53 -8.82
CA THR A 267 9.22 12.55 -8.23
C THR A 267 8.57 11.17 -8.30
N GLU A 268 9.12 10.30 -9.14
CA GLU A 268 8.91 8.85 -9.09
C GLU A 268 9.70 8.33 -7.88
N ASN A 269 9.06 8.37 -6.73
CA ASN A 269 9.61 7.86 -5.50
C ASN A 269 9.40 6.35 -5.40
N ILE A 270 10.11 5.75 -4.46
CA ILE A 270 10.03 4.33 -4.16
C ILE A 270 9.64 4.17 -2.70
N SER A 271 8.58 3.40 -2.45
CA SER A 271 8.17 3.02 -1.10
C SER A 271 8.73 1.65 -0.76
N ILE A 272 9.70 1.61 0.16
CA ILE A 272 10.44 0.41 0.52
C ILE A 272 9.61 -0.56 1.36
N SER A 273 9.94 -1.85 1.30
CA SER A 273 9.50 -2.79 2.34
C SER A 273 10.37 -2.58 3.58
N ASN A 274 9.74 -2.48 4.75
CA ASN A 274 10.40 -2.25 6.03
C ASN A 274 9.91 -3.24 7.08
N ILE A 275 10.84 -3.94 7.71
CA ILE A 275 10.57 -4.85 8.81
C ILE A 275 11.38 -4.42 10.02
N HIS A 276 10.68 -4.14 11.11
CA HIS A 276 11.26 -3.90 12.41
C HIS A 276 10.80 -4.96 13.40
N THR A 277 11.73 -5.48 14.20
CA THR A 277 11.42 -6.49 15.21
C THR A 277 12.27 -6.24 16.44
N SER A 278 11.69 -6.01 17.62
CA SER A 278 12.51 -5.71 18.80
C SER A 278 13.25 -6.94 19.37
N GLY A 279 12.83 -8.15 19.02
CA GLY A 279 13.55 -9.40 19.23
C GLY A 279 14.18 -9.95 17.95
N ASN A 280 14.00 -11.24 17.67
CA ASN A 280 14.66 -11.93 16.56
C ASN A 280 13.83 -11.89 15.27
N LEU A 281 14.51 -11.75 14.13
CA LEU A 281 13.93 -11.94 12.80
C LEU A 281 14.51 -13.20 12.15
N THR A 282 13.65 -14.05 11.62
CA THR A 282 14.04 -15.23 10.84
C THR A 282 13.27 -15.29 9.53
N LEU A 283 14.01 -15.31 8.40
CA LEU A 283 13.47 -15.54 7.06
C LEU A 283 13.99 -16.87 6.53
N LEU A 284 13.08 -17.79 6.18
CA LEU A 284 13.40 -19.11 5.65
C LEU A 284 12.68 -19.33 4.31
N ALA A 285 13.43 -19.57 3.25
CA ALA A 285 12.90 -19.95 1.95
C ALA A 285 13.52 -21.28 1.50
N ASN A 286 12.74 -22.21 0.97
CA ASN A 286 13.33 -23.42 0.41
C ASN A 286 14.09 -23.16 -0.90
N ASN A 287 13.80 -22.04 -1.58
CA ASN A 287 14.43 -21.69 -2.84
C ASN A 287 15.09 -20.30 -2.75
N VAL A 288 14.42 -19.20 -3.13
CA VAL A 288 15.06 -17.88 -3.20
C VAL A 288 14.59 -16.93 -2.11
N ILE A 289 15.51 -16.15 -1.53
CA ILE A 289 15.18 -14.89 -0.84
C ILE A 289 15.63 -13.74 -1.75
N SER A 290 14.69 -12.94 -2.25
CA SER A 290 14.95 -11.75 -3.05
C SER A 290 14.49 -10.51 -2.30
N MET A 291 15.38 -9.54 -2.15
CA MET A 291 15.08 -8.26 -1.52
C MET A 291 15.46 -7.13 -2.47
N VAL A 292 14.50 -6.26 -2.76
CA VAL A 292 14.68 -5.10 -3.62
C VAL A 292 14.33 -3.85 -2.84
N ALA A 293 15.29 -2.95 -2.63
CA ALA A 293 15.11 -1.70 -1.89
C ALA A 293 14.30 -1.91 -0.60
N SER A 294 14.87 -2.65 0.36
CA SER A 294 14.17 -3.11 1.55
C SER A 294 15.03 -2.94 2.80
N LYS A 295 14.40 -2.66 3.93
CA LYS A 295 15.07 -2.44 5.20
C LYS A 295 14.58 -3.43 6.26
N LEU A 296 15.51 -4.16 6.86
CA LEU A 296 15.23 -5.05 7.99
C LEU A 296 16.04 -4.59 9.20
N SER A 297 15.39 -4.48 10.35
CA SER A 297 16.05 -4.11 11.61
C SER A 297 15.58 -4.98 12.77
N THR A 298 16.52 -5.39 13.62
CA THR A 298 16.24 -6.24 14.78
C THR A 298 16.88 -5.73 16.06
N GLY A 299 16.22 -5.94 17.20
CA GLY A 299 16.81 -5.81 18.54
C GLY A 299 17.52 -7.09 19.02
N GLY A 300 17.22 -8.23 18.41
CA GLY A 300 17.87 -9.52 18.62
C GLY A 300 18.74 -9.96 17.45
N ASP A 301 18.73 -11.26 17.17
CA ASP A 301 19.43 -11.86 16.03
C ASP A 301 18.61 -11.74 14.74
N MET A 302 19.31 -11.65 13.61
CA MET A 302 18.73 -11.68 12.28
C MET A 302 19.28 -12.88 11.51
N ASN A 303 18.40 -13.78 11.09
CA ASN A 303 18.76 -14.99 10.33
C ASN A 303 18.01 -15.03 9.01
N LEU A 304 18.74 -15.09 7.90
CA LEU A 304 18.22 -15.30 6.55
C LEU A 304 18.77 -16.63 6.05
N SER A 305 17.91 -17.56 5.64
CA SER A 305 18.32 -18.83 5.06
C SER A 305 17.51 -19.23 3.84
N ALA A 306 18.22 -19.64 2.78
CA ALA A 306 17.63 -20.04 1.51
C ALA A 306 18.23 -21.37 1.02
N GLY A 307 17.39 -22.31 0.57
CA GLY A 307 17.88 -23.54 -0.07
C GLY A 307 18.42 -23.34 -1.51
N GLY A 308 18.07 -22.23 -2.14
CA GLY A 308 18.68 -21.67 -3.34
C GLY A 308 19.24 -20.28 -3.04
N SER A 309 19.40 -19.41 -4.05
CA SER A 309 20.14 -18.14 -3.91
C SER A 309 19.47 -17.08 -3.01
N ILE A 310 20.29 -16.14 -2.52
CA ILE A 310 19.85 -14.90 -1.86
C ILE A 310 20.27 -13.69 -2.70
N GLY A 311 19.35 -12.77 -2.98
CA GLY A 311 19.62 -11.56 -3.76
C GLY A 311 19.23 -10.30 -3.01
N PHE A 312 20.15 -9.35 -2.94
CA PHE A 312 19.93 -8.00 -2.42
C PHE A 312 20.17 -7.00 -3.55
N GLU A 313 19.12 -6.31 -3.95
CA GLU A 313 19.11 -5.39 -5.09
C GLU A 313 18.62 -4.01 -4.68
N ALA A 314 19.29 -2.98 -5.17
CA ALA A 314 18.84 -1.61 -4.98
C ALA A 314 17.85 -1.22 -6.08
N ALA A 315 16.99 -0.24 -5.79
CA ALA A 315 16.04 0.32 -6.75
C ALA A 315 16.23 1.83 -6.89
N ASN A 316 15.93 2.39 -8.05
CA ASN A 316 16.20 3.80 -8.35
C ASN A 316 14.95 4.67 -8.22
N ALA A 317 14.96 5.61 -7.29
CA ALA A 317 13.99 6.71 -7.32
C ALA A 317 14.42 7.76 -8.34
N HIS A 318 13.49 8.21 -9.18
CA HIS A 318 13.75 9.17 -10.24
C HIS A 318 13.02 10.49 -9.95
N THR A 319 13.73 11.61 -10.06
CA THR A 319 13.12 12.94 -10.03
C THR A 319 13.14 13.53 -11.44
N LYS A 320 11.97 13.94 -11.94
CA LYS A 320 11.77 14.55 -13.24
C LYS A 320 11.09 15.91 -13.07
N ASN A 321 11.68 16.96 -13.62
CA ASN A 321 11.03 18.26 -13.74
C ASN A 321 10.29 18.34 -15.07
N PHE A 322 9.15 19.01 -15.07
CA PHE A 322 8.32 19.26 -16.24
C PHE A 322 8.01 20.74 -16.34
N HIS A 323 8.20 21.29 -17.53
CA HIS A 323 7.75 22.63 -17.87
C HIS A 323 6.82 22.54 -19.07
N ILE A 324 5.66 23.18 -18.98
CA ILE A 324 4.73 23.33 -20.09
C ILE A 324 4.78 24.78 -20.54
N SER A 325 5.14 25.03 -21.79
CA SER A 325 5.05 26.37 -22.38
C SER A 325 3.99 26.37 -23.48
N GLU A 326 3.28 27.48 -23.60
CA GLU A 326 2.34 27.71 -24.69
C GLU A 326 2.87 28.86 -25.55
N SER A 327 3.06 28.60 -26.83
CA SER A 327 3.49 29.61 -27.80
C SER A 327 2.85 29.33 -29.16
N GLY A 328 2.18 30.33 -29.74
CA GLY A 328 1.61 30.25 -31.09
C GLY A 328 0.57 29.13 -31.31
N GLY A 329 -0.18 28.72 -30.28
CA GLY A 329 -1.16 27.62 -30.36
C GLY A 329 -0.57 26.21 -30.27
N PHE A 330 0.70 26.10 -29.87
CA PHE A 330 1.37 24.85 -29.55
C PHE A 330 1.61 24.74 -28.05
N TYR A 331 1.42 23.54 -27.52
CA TYR A 331 1.90 23.16 -26.20
C TYR A 331 3.23 22.44 -26.37
N GLU A 332 4.27 22.97 -25.73
CA GLU A 332 5.54 22.29 -25.58
C GLU A 332 5.65 21.75 -24.15
N THR A 333 5.93 20.45 -24.03
CA THR A 333 6.28 19.83 -22.76
C THR A 333 7.77 19.54 -22.76
N ILE A 334 8.49 20.21 -21.87
CA ILE A 334 9.90 19.98 -21.59
C ILE A 334 9.97 19.14 -20.33
N SER A 335 10.72 18.04 -20.40
CA SER A 335 10.98 17.16 -19.26
C SER A 335 12.48 17.03 -19.02
N ASP A 336 12.90 17.24 -17.77
CA ASP A 336 14.30 17.14 -17.34
C ASP A 336 14.41 16.05 -16.29
N LEU A 337 15.15 14.98 -16.57
CA LEU A 337 15.58 14.07 -15.50
C LEU A 337 16.63 14.80 -14.67
N SER A 338 16.34 15.05 -13.39
CA SER A 338 17.20 15.88 -12.53
C SER A 338 18.02 15.06 -11.54
N LYS A 339 17.52 13.91 -11.09
CA LYS A 339 18.18 13.09 -10.06
C LYS A 339 17.78 11.62 -10.13
N ILE A 340 18.75 10.73 -9.92
CA ILE A 340 18.54 9.32 -9.58
C ILE A 340 19.09 9.09 -8.18
N THR A 341 18.23 8.62 -7.27
CA THR A 341 18.62 8.27 -5.90
C THR A 341 18.36 6.78 -5.66
N PRO A 342 19.40 5.94 -5.52
CA PRO A 342 19.21 4.54 -5.22
C PRO A 342 18.67 4.36 -3.80
N ARG A 343 17.79 3.38 -3.67
CA ARG A 343 17.25 2.85 -2.43
C ARG A 343 17.84 1.46 -2.27
N THR A 344 18.74 1.35 -1.32
CA THR A 344 19.54 0.16 -1.06
C THR A 344 18.78 -0.87 -0.23
N VAL A 345 19.33 -2.08 -0.14
CA VAL A 345 18.93 -3.02 0.90
C VAL A 345 19.73 -2.73 2.17
N GLU A 346 19.05 -2.61 3.30
CA GLU A 346 19.67 -2.39 4.61
C GLU A 346 19.30 -3.51 5.58
N LEU A 347 20.30 -4.24 6.10
CA LEU A 347 20.14 -5.24 7.16
C LEU A 347 20.83 -4.74 8.43
N ASN A 348 20.07 -4.56 9.52
CA ASN A 348 20.59 -4.09 10.80
C ASN A 348 20.24 -5.04 11.94
N SER A 349 21.23 -5.77 12.45
CA SER A 349 21.11 -6.63 13.62
C SER A 349 21.72 -6.00 14.87
N SER A 350 20.95 -5.93 15.95
CA SER A 350 21.47 -5.51 17.26
C SER A 350 22.23 -6.64 17.96
N LYS A 351 22.20 -7.87 17.44
CA LYS A 351 23.06 -8.99 17.84
C LYS A 351 23.75 -9.58 16.61
N ASN A 352 23.58 -10.86 16.33
CA ASN A 352 24.23 -11.54 15.22
C ASN A 352 23.43 -11.37 13.93
N LEU A 353 24.13 -11.28 12.80
CA LEU A 353 23.55 -11.36 11.46
C LEU A 353 24.06 -12.65 10.81
N SER A 354 23.14 -13.56 10.49
CA SER A 354 23.44 -14.80 9.76
C SER A 354 22.73 -14.79 8.41
N ILE A 355 23.49 -14.99 7.32
CA ILE A 355 22.96 -15.15 5.96
C ILE A 355 23.54 -16.45 5.40
N LEU A 356 22.70 -17.45 5.20
CA LEU A 356 23.10 -18.80 4.80
C LEU A 356 22.33 -19.25 3.57
N THR A 357 23.04 -19.69 2.54
CA THR A 357 22.42 -20.22 1.33
C THR A 357 23.18 -21.42 0.79
N GLU A 358 22.48 -22.36 0.17
CA GLU A 358 23.10 -23.42 -0.63
C GLU A 358 23.35 -22.97 -2.10
N GLY A 359 22.89 -21.78 -2.48
CA GLY A 359 23.13 -21.16 -3.79
C GLY A 359 24.08 -19.97 -3.72
N ASN A 360 23.85 -18.98 -4.60
CA ASN A 360 24.66 -17.76 -4.66
C ASN A 360 24.12 -16.66 -3.73
N ILE A 361 24.97 -15.70 -3.35
CA ILE A 361 24.52 -14.43 -2.79
C ILE A 361 24.90 -13.27 -3.72
N LEU A 362 23.93 -12.42 -4.07
CA LEU A 362 24.17 -11.15 -4.74
C LEU A 362 23.99 -9.98 -3.75
N PHE A 363 25.00 -9.12 -3.68
CA PHE A 363 24.97 -7.84 -2.99
C PHE A 363 25.08 -6.70 -4.01
N GLN A 364 23.98 -6.04 -4.34
CA GLN A 364 23.99 -4.80 -5.11
C GLN A 364 23.65 -3.64 -4.19
N ALA A 365 24.60 -2.72 -4.02
CA ALA A 365 24.47 -1.54 -3.16
C ALA A 365 23.75 -1.88 -1.83
N THR A 366 24.32 -2.82 -1.07
CA THR A 366 23.70 -3.36 0.15
C THR A 366 24.46 -2.90 1.38
N LYS A 367 23.74 -2.54 2.44
CA LYS A 367 24.31 -2.16 3.74
C LYS A 367 24.02 -3.25 4.77
N LEU A 368 25.07 -3.83 5.34
CA LEU A 368 24.98 -4.85 6.38
C LEU A 368 25.56 -4.31 7.69
N MET A 369 24.83 -4.46 8.79
CA MET A 369 25.26 -4.07 10.13
C MET A 369 24.89 -5.16 11.12
N ALA A 370 25.85 -5.53 11.96
CA ALA A 370 25.66 -6.42 13.11
C ALA A 370 26.48 -5.88 14.28
N LYS A 371 25.90 -5.85 15.48
CA LYS A 371 26.66 -5.50 16.70
C LYS A 371 27.40 -6.70 17.29
N GLY A 372 26.93 -7.91 17.00
CA GLY A 372 27.58 -9.18 17.32
C GLY A 372 28.35 -9.74 16.12
N ALA A 373 28.31 -11.06 15.96
CA ALA A 373 28.95 -11.73 14.84
C ALA A 373 28.18 -11.52 13.52
N MET A 374 28.91 -11.46 12.41
CA MET A 374 28.34 -11.49 11.07
C MET A 374 28.82 -12.76 10.36
N ASN A 375 27.90 -13.70 10.14
CA ASN A 375 28.16 -14.99 9.52
C ASN A 375 27.46 -15.05 8.15
N ILE A 376 28.22 -14.98 7.06
CA ILE A 376 27.69 -14.99 5.70
C ILE A 376 28.32 -16.14 4.93
N ALA A 377 27.51 -17.06 4.42
CA ALA A 377 28.00 -18.21 3.66
C ALA A 377 27.09 -18.57 2.48
N ALA A 378 27.69 -18.61 1.29
CA ALA A 378 27.15 -19.28 0.11
C ALA A 378 27.77 -20.67 0.01
N LYS A 379 27.16 -21.66 0.66
CA LYS A 379 27.76 -23.00 0.83
C LYS A 379 27.89 -23.78 -0.46
N GLY A 380 26.99 -23.56 -1.42
CA GLY A 380 27.00 -24.22 -2.73
C GLY A 380 27.16 -23.27 -3.91
N GLY A 381 27.58 -22.02 -3.68
CA GLY A 381 27.67 -21.01 -4.73
C GLY A 381 28.70 -19.91 -4.47
N TYR A 382 28.52 -18.78 -5.14
CA TYR A 382 29.42 -17.63 -5.10
C TYR A 382 28.83 -16.43 -4.39
N LEU A 383 29.70 -15.56 -3.88
CA LEU A 383 29.36 -14.23 -3.38
C LEU A 383 29.70 -13.19 -4.45
N TYR A 384 28.69 -12.48 -4.95
CA TYR A 384 28.84 -11.37 -5.90
C TYR A 384 28.54 -10.05 -5.21
N ALA A 385 29.38 -9.05 -5.41
CA ALA A 385 29.16 -7.70 -4.91
C ALA A 385 29.32 -6.69 -6.04
N GLN A 386 28.33 -5.81 -6.22
CA GLN A 386 28.35 -4.74 -7.20
C GLN A 386 27.93 -3.41 -6.58
N ALA A 387 28.62 -2.34 -6.94
CA ALA A 387 28.26 -0.98 -6.57
C ALA A 387 27.13 -0.47 -7.48
N GLN A 388 26.42 0.57 -7.04
CA GLN A 388 25.44 1.30 -7.83
C GLN A 388 25.78 2.79 -7.76
N GLU A 389 25.81 3.45 -8.90
CA GLU A 389 26.12 4.87 -9.00
C GLU A 389 24.90 5.74 -8.70
N ASP A 390 25.13 6.83 -7.96
CA ASP A 390 24.22 7.96 -7.86
C ASP A 390 24.43 8.86 -9.08
N ILE A 391 23.36 9.17 -9.81
CA ILE A 391 23.44 10.02 -10.99
C ILE A 391 22.72 11.34 -10.74
N SER A 392 23.47 12.44 -10.82
CA SER A 392 22.97 13.81 -10.92
C SER A 392 23.37 14.40 -12.27
N HIS A 393 22.69 14.00 -13.35
CA HIS A 393 22.90 14.55 -14.69
C HIS A 393 21.57 15.08 -15.24
N TYR A 394 21.60 16.28 -15.81
CA TYR A 394 20.44 16.89 -16.46
C TYR A 394 20.36 16.41 -17.92
N THR A 395 19.30 15.66 -18.25
CA THR A 395 18.97 15.37 -19.65
C THR A 395 17.60 15.94 -19.99
N THR A 396 17.58 16.86 -20.94
CA THR A 396 16.36 17.54 -21.40
C THR A 396 15.74 16.80 -22.58
N LYS A 397 14.43 16.54 -22.52
CA LYS A 397 13.63 16.04 -23.64
C LYS A 397 12.43 16.97 -23.84
N SER A 398 12.25 17.50 -25.05
CA SER A 398 11.09 18.31 -25.42
C SER A 398 10.16 17.57 -26.40
N SER A 399 8.87 17.85 -26.30
CA SER A 399 7.86 17.39 -27.26
C SER A 399 6.82 18.49 -27.48
N SER A 400 6.40 18.69 -28.73
CA SER A 400 5.41 19.70 -29.10
C SER A 400 4.16 19.09 -29.71
N ARG A 401 2.99 19.64 -29.37
CA ARG A 401 1.69 19.25 -29.95
C ARG A 401 0.88 20.48 -30.34
N ARG A 402 0.27 20.44 -31.52
CA ARG A 402 -0.62 21.51 -32.02
C ARG A 402 -2.02 21.35 -31.42
N ALA A 403 -2.59 22.41 -30.85
CA ALA A 403 -3.98 22.40 -30.45
C ALA A 403 -4.87 22.26 -31.70
N ARG A 404 -5.63 21.17 -31.82
CA ARG A 404 -6.66 21.05 -32.86
C ARG A 404 -7.90 21.79 -32.39
N SER A 405 -8.07 23.03 -32.86
CA SER A 405 -9.34 23.75 -32.74
C SER A 405 -10.42 22.97 -33.48
N ARG A 406 -11.38 22.39 -32.74
CA ARG A 406 -12.68 22.01 -33.32
C ARG A 406 -13.40 23.31 -33.66
N MET A 407 -13.24 23.78 -34.91
CA MET A 407 -14.17 24.76 -35.49
C MET A 407 -15.55 24.07 -35.57
N PHE A 408 -16.43 24.38 -34.63
CA PHE A 408 -17.85 24.21 -34.83
C PHE A 408 -18.29 25.23 -35.89
N PHE A 409 -18.43 24.79 -37.13
CA PHE A 409 -19.23 25.53 -38.10
C PHE A 409 -20.69 25.43 -37.66
N SER A 410 -21.22 26.52 -37.12
CA SER A 410 -22.66 26.75 -37.11
C SER A 410 -23.11 26.92 -38.56
N GLN A 411 -23.78 25.91 -39.12
CA GLN A 411 -24.58 26.10 -40.32
C GLN A 411 -25.94 26.63 -39.87
N LYS A 412 -26.30 27.79 -40.43
CA LYS A 412 -27.61 28.44 -40.29
C LYS A 412 -28.73 27.61 -40.90
#